data_AF-A0A940RXY1-F1
#
_entry.id   AF-A0A940RXY1-F1
#
_cell.length_a   1.000
_cell.length_b   1.000
_cell.length_c   1.000
_cell.angle_alpha   90.00
_cell.angle_beta   90.00
_cell.angle_gamma   90.00
#
_symmetry.space_group_name_H-M   'P 1'
#
loop_
_entity.id
_entity.type
_entity.pdbx_description
1 polymer ?
#
loop_
_entity_poly.entity_id
_entity_poly.type
_entity_poly.pdbx_seq_one_letter_code
_entity_poly.pdbx_strand_id
1 'polypeptide(L)'
;MRRQWWVAGSGCALLALGVGGWLGSLNRGYPFGDARACAGSDVPLQQELDVVRLPLPDGAENVHYVTHSTAAPGDVRLAVTFRSTSHAMQAYLRKYKIVTEGLHTLDDGRFALGDVGADPSHLGLCGKAAPIQAPAVLIDKQREGLGRQEDTVDITVQLSPDIYGNIRPTTSVLLTVSESPRP
;
A
#
# COMPACT_ATOMS: atom_id res chain seq x y z
N MET A 1 -74.53 -25.63 -30.40
CA MET A 1 -75.15 -24.50 -29.66
C MET A 1 -74.24 -24.10 -28.51
N ARG A 2 -73.83 -22.82 -28.43
CA ARG A 2 -73.27 -22.09 -27.25
C ARG A 2 -71.96 -22.65 -26.64
N ARG A 3 -70.97 -21.89 -26.20
CA ARG A 3 -70.59 -20.46 -26.14
C ARG A 3 -69.15 -20.48 -25.59
N GLN A 4 -68.28 -19.61 -26.11
CA GLN A 4 -67.17 -18.83 -25.50
C GLN A 4 -66.50 -19.39 -24.20
N TRP A 5 -65.18 -19.26 -23.98
CA TRP A 5 -64.57 -18.07 -23.36
C TRP A 5 -63.03 -18.28 -23.23
N TRP A 6 -62.23 -17.32 -23.77
CA TRP A 6 -60.91 -16.79 -23.34
C TRP A 6 -59.73 -17.76 -23.03
N VAL A 7 -58.47 -17.53 -23.39
CA VAL A 7 -57.60 -16.37 -23.08
C VAL A 7 -56.41 -16.34 -24.06
N ALA A 8 -56.14 -15.15 -24.58
CA ALA A 8 -54.92 -14.77 -25.28
C ALA A 8 -53.78 -14.46 -24.29
N GLY A 9 -52.53 -14.66 -24.70
CA GLY A 9 -51.34 -14.19 -23.98
C GLY A 9 -50.13 -15.06 -24.28
N SER A 10 -49.56 -14.97 -25.49
CA SER A 10 -48.44 -14.07 -25.81
C SER A 10 -47.33 -14.11 -24.75
N GLY A 11 -46.25 -14.79 -25.10
CA GLY A 11 -45.04 -14.85 -24.33
C GLY A 11 -44.40 -13.47 -24.11
N CYS A 12 -43.81 -13.30 -22.94
CA CYS A 12 -42.67 -12.45 -22.64
C CYS A 12 -42.32 -12.70 -21.16
N ALA A 13 -41.64 -13.81 -20.87
CA ALA A 13 -40.90 -13.92 -19.62
C ALA A 13 -39.63 -13.09 -19.79
N LEU A 14 -39.75 -11.80 -19.44
CA LEU A 14 -38.64 -10.87 -19.29
C LEU A 14 -37.66 -11.42 -18.26
N LEU A 15 -36.53 -11.95 -18.73
CA LEU A 15 -35.33 -12.13 -17.92
C LEU A 15 -34.83 -10.74 -17.52
N ALA A 16 -35.24 -10.30 -16.33
CA ALA A 16 -34.67 -9.15 -15.65
C ALA A 16 -33.25 -9.50 -15.17
N LEU A 17 -32.29 -9.50 -16.09
CA LEU A 17 -30.85 -9.39 -15.78
C LEU A 17 -30.54 -7.90 -15.69
N GLY A 18 -31.02 -7.29 -14.62
CA GLY A 18 -30.80 -5.89 -14.31
C GLY A 18 -29.59 -5.69 -13.41
N VAL A 19 -28.73 -4.78 -13.86
CA VAL A 19 -27.78 -3.99 -13.06
C VAL A 19 -26.47 -4.68 -12.68
N GLY A 20 -25.49 -4.49 -13.56
CA GLY A 20 -24.09 -4.82 -13.28
C GLY A 20 -23.23 -4.84 -14.54
N GLY A 21 -23.53 -3.99 -15.52
CA GLY A 21 -22.69 -3.78 -16.68
C GLY A 21 -21.35 -3.22 -16.24
N TRP A 22 -20.39 -4.09 -15.94
CA TRP A 22 -18.96 -3.79 -15.92
C TRP A 22 -18.49 -3.61 -17.37
N LEU A 23 -19.03 -2.58 -18.03
CA LEU A 23 -18.39 -1.90 -19.15
C LEU A 23 -17.28 -1.02 -18.58
N GLY A 24 -16.24 -1.68 -18.08
CA GLY A 24 -14.96 -1.10 -17.69
C GLY A 24 -13.79 -1.88 -18.30
N SER A 25 -14.05 -2.67 -19.35
CA SER A 25 -12.98 -3.13 -20.22
C SER A 25 -12.53 -1.94 -21.06
N LEU A 26 -11.22 -1.69 -21.08
CA LEU A 26 -10.50 -0.78 -21.99
C LEU A 26 -10.37 0.69 -21.57
N ASN A 27 -10.05 0.95 -20.30
CA ASN A 27 -8.89 1.79 -20.09
C ASN A 27 -7.82 0.93 -19.40
N ARG A 28 -6.84 0.49 -20.17
CA ARG A 28 -5.53 0.05 -19.66
C ARG A 28 -4.76 1.28 -19.10
N GLY A 29 -5.52 2.23 -18.56
CA GLY A 29 -5.10 3.52 -18.06
C GLY A 29 -4.91 3.32 -16.58
N TYR A 30 -3.66 3.41 -16.17
CA TYR A 30 -3.31 3.39 -14.77
C TYR A 30 -4.16 4.39 -13.98
N PRO A 31 -4.52 4.11 -12.71
CA PRO A 31 -5.26 5.06 -11.88
C PRO A 31 -4.65 6.45 -11.96
N PHE A 32 -5.49 7.47 -12.16
CA PHE A 32 -5.08 8.88 -12.31
C PHE A 32 -4.11 9.16 -13.48
N GLY A 33 -3.96 8.20 -14.41
CA GLY A 33 -2.96 8.28 -15.48
C GLY A 33 -1.51 8.02 -15.00
N ASP A 34 -1.31 7.56 -13.76
CA ASP A 34 0.01 7.32 -13.18
C ASP A 34 0.41 5.84 -13.27
N ALA A 35 1.42 5.52 -14.08
CA ALA A 35 1.93 4.16 -14.28
C ALA A 35 2.38 3.42 -13.01
N ARG A 36 2.60 4.16 -11.93
CA ARG A 36 3.01 3.67 -10.62
C ARG A 36 1.81 3.24 -9.77
N ALA A 37 0.63 3.75 -10.07
CA ALA A 37 -0.58 3.47 -9.30
C ALA A 37 -1.08 2.05 -9.59
N CYS A 38 -1.33 1.30 -8.52
CA CYS A 38 -1.83 -0.06 -8.59
C CYS A 38 -3.36 -0.08 -8.55
N ALA A 39 -3.93 -1.14 -9.11
CA ALA A 39 -5.38 -1.33 -9.10
C ALA A 39 -5.90 -1.31 -7.66
N GLY A 40 -7.02 -0.62 -7.44
CA GLY A 40 -7.58 -0.41 -6.09
C GLY A 40 -7.24 0.95 -5.47
N SER A 41 -6.30 1.71 -6.04
CA SER A 41 -6.03 3.08 -5.58
C SER A 41 -7.21 4.01 -5.88
N ASP A 42 -7.69 4.74 -4.88
CA ASP A 42 -8.82 5.68 -5.01
C ASP A 42 -8.42 7.17 -4.91
N VAL A 43 -7.17 7.45 -4.49
CA VAL A 43 -6.58 8.81 -4.45
C VAL A 43 -5.14 8.85 -5.01
N PRO A 44 -4.68 9.98 -5.55
CA PRO A 44 -3.29 10.13 -6.00
C PRO A 44 -2.28 9.97 -4.85
N LEU A 45 -1.10 9.40 -5.15
CA LEU A 45 -0.05 9.19 -4.14
C LEU A 45 0.34 10.46 -3.38
N GLN A 46 0.58 11.57 -4.09
CA GLN A 46 1.04 12.80 -3.43
C GLN A 46 0.04 13.31 -2.40
N GLN A 47 -1.26 13.24 -2.71
CA GLN A 47 -2.32 13.65 -1.79
C GLN A 47 -2.25 12.83 -0.50
N GLU A 48 -2.04 11.52 -0.60
CA GLU A 48 -1.97 10.65 0.58
C GLU A 48 -0.67 10.85 1.36
N LEU A 49 0.47 11.02 0.70
CA LEU A 49 1.74 11.36 1.36
C LEU A 49 1.67 12.68 2.14
N ASP A 50 0.92 13.66 1.63
CA ASP A 50 0.68 14.94 2.30
C ASP A 50 -0.20 14.77 3.55
N VAL A 51 -1.22 13.90 3.48
CA VAL A 51 -2.10 13.54 4.60
C VAL A 51 -1.30 12.87 5.73
N VAL A 52 -0.52 11.83 5.41
CA VAL A 52 0.29 11.10 6.40
C VAL A 52 1.61 11.82 6.76
N ARG A 53 1.89 12.96 6.13
CA ARG A 53 3.10 13.78 6.30
C ARG A 53 4.39 12.95 6.19
N LEU A 54 4.40 12.06 5.21
CA LEU A 54 5.51 11.18 4.88
C LEU A 54 5.74 11.22 3.38
N PRO A 55 6.48 12.21 2.84
CA PRO A 55 6.89 12.15 1.44
C PRO A 55 7.80 10.93 1.21
N LEU A 56 8.05 10.59 -0.06
CA LEU A 56 9.06 9.60 -0.38
C LEU A 56 10.48 10.16 -0.16
N PRO A 57 11.48 9.30 0.09
CA PRO A 57 12.87 9.72 0.13
C PRO A 57 13.33 10.26 -1.22
N ASP A 58 14.28 11.20 -1.19
CA ASP A 58 14.85 11.77 -2.40
C ASP A 58 15.48 10.68 -3.27
N GLY A 59 15.17 10.72 -4.57
CA GLY A 59 15.67 9.72 -5.53
C GLY A 59 15.00 8.35 -5.44
N ALA A 60 13.79 8.24 -4.86
CA ALA A 60 13.01 7.01 -4.91
C ALA A 60 12.70 6.59 -6.36
N GLU A 61 13.06 5.36 -6.71
CA GLU A 61 12.88 4.76 -8.04
C GLU A 61 11.92 3.58 -7.99
N ASN A 62 11.40 3.16 -9.16
CA ASN A 62 10.50 1.99 -9.29
C ASN A 62 9.36 2.01 -8.27
N VAL A 63 8.77 3.19 -8.11
CA VAL A 63 7.69 3.42 -7.15
C VAL A 63 6.43 2.71 -7.65
N HIS A 64 5.83 1.89 -6.81
CA HIS A 64 4.51 1.30 -7.02
C HIS A 64 3.68 1.44 -5.75
N TYR A 65 2.44 1.89 -5.86
CA TYR A 65 1.64 2.24 -4.70
C TYR A 65 0.18 1.83 -4.82
N VAL A 66 -0.45 1.62 -3.67
CA VAL A 66 -1.89 1.63 -3.49
C VAL A 66 -2.27 2.56 -2.35
N THR A 67 -3.36 3.29 -2.52
CA THR A 67 -3.80 4.37 -1.63
C THR A 67 -5.32 4.33 -1.46
N HIS A 68 -5.76 4.60 -0.24
CA HIS A 68 -7.17 4.62 0.15
C HIS A 68 -7.49 5.92 0.89
N SER A 69 -8.44 6.69 0.39
CA SER A 69 -8.92 7.95 0.99
C SER A 69 -9.45 7.77 2.42
N THR A 70 -10.02 6.60 2.67
CA THR A 70 -10.55 6.15 3.95
C THR A 70 -10.17 4.69 4.17
N ALA A 71 -9.63 4.36 5.34
CA ALA A 71 -9.36 2.99 5.77
C ALA A 71 -10.16 2.70 7.04
N ALA A 72 -10.61 1.45 7.25
CA ALA A 72 -11.10 1.08 8.56
C ALA A 72 -9.92 0.99 9.55
N PRO A 73 -10.15 1.10 10.87
CA PRO A 73 -9.07 0.90 11.84
C PRO A 73 -8.45 -0.49 11.68
N GLY A 74 -7.13 -0.54 11.51
CA GLY A 74 -6.35 -1.75 11.21
C GLY A 74 -6.12 -1.99 9.72
N ASP A 75 -6.84 -1.32 8.82
CA ASP A 75 -6.64 -1.45 7.38
C ASP A 75 -5.53 -0.51 6.89
N VAL A 76 -4.88 -0.93 5.80
CA VAL A 76 -3.81 -0.15 5.15
C VAL A 76 -4.43 0.99 4.37
N ARG A 77 -4.01 2.21 4.70
CA ARG A 77 -4.39 3.46 4.04
C ARG A 77 -3.45 3.79 2.88
N LEU A 78 -2.16 3.51 3.07
CA LEU A 78 -1.11 3.70 2.07
C LEU A 78 -0.18 2.50 2.10
N ALA A 79 0.06 1.88 0.95
CA ALA A 79 1.20 1.00 0.75
C ALA A 79 2.01 1.49 -0.43
N VAL A 80 3.33 1.60 -0.28
CA VAL A 80 4.22 1.98 -1.36
C VAL A 80 5.50 1.17 -1.30
N THR A 81 5.89 0.64 -2.47
CA THR A 81 7.19 0.02 -2.68
C THR A 81 8.04 0.89 -3.56
N PHE A 82 9.33 0.94 -3.27
CA PHE A 82 10.29 1.71 -4.05
C PHE A 82 11.71 1.19 -3.82
N ARG A 83 12.62 1.56 -4.71
CA ARG A 83 14.06 1.41 -4.54
C ARG A 83 14.68 2.73 -4.08
N SER A 84 15.64 2.64 -3.17
CA SER A 84 16.38 3.79 -2.64
C SER A 84 17.82 3.40 -2.33
N THR A 85 18.65 4.40 -2.03
CA THR A 85 20.03 4.19 -1.58
C THR A 85 20.09 4.10 -0.06
N SER A 86 21.12 3.44 0.48
CA SER A 86 21.34 3.39 1.93
C SER A 86 21.41 4.79 2.55
N HIS A 87 22.12 5.72 1.90
CA HIS A 87 22.26 7.09 2.38
C HIS A 87 20.92 7.83 2.43
N ALA A 88 20.14 7.78 1.34
CA ALA A 88 18.83 8.42 1.28
C ALA A 88 17.87 7.82 2.31
N MET A 89 17.86 6.49 2.50
CA MET A 89 17.01 5.86 3.51
C MET A 89 17.42 6.20 4.93
N GLN A 90 18.71 6.20 5.25
CA GLN A 90 19.16 6.60 6.58
C GLN A 90 18.80 8.06 6.89
N ALA A 91 18.97 8.96 5.91
CA ALA A 91 18.56 10.36 6.06
C ALA A 91 17.05 10.49 6.25
N TYR A 92 16.26 9.74 5.48
CA TYR A 92 14.81 9.68 5.57
C TYR A 92 14.32 9.25 6.95
N LEU A 93 14.80 8.10 7.43
CA LEU A 93 14.40 7.52 8.71
C LEU A 93 14.68 8.49 9.88
N ARG A 94 15.81 9.21 9.84
CA ARG A 94 16.16 10.24 10.84
C ARG A 94 15.30 11.49 10.70
N LYS A 95 15.15 12.03 9.49
CA LYS A 95 14.41 13.27 9.22
C LYS A 95 12.97 13.19 9.71
N TYR A 96 12.31 12.04 9.52
CA TYR A 96 10.94 11.80 9.93
C TYR A 96 10.82 11.13 11.31
N LYS A 97 11.93 11.04 12.06
CA LYS A 97 11.99 10.48 13.42
C LYS A 97 11.37 9.07 13.53
N ILE A 98 11.47 8.29 12.46
CA ILE A 98 11.09 6.88 12.43
C ILE A 98 12.10 6.08 13.27
N VAL A 99 13.39 6.40 13.10
CA VAL A 99 14.46 5.94 13.99
C VAL A 99 14.96 7.11 14.85
N THR A 100 15.32 6.83 16.11
CA THR A 100 15.90 7.84 17.01
C THR A 100 17.28 8.28 16.55
N GLU A 101 17.70 9.51 16.88
CA GLU A 101 19.09 9.95 16.67
C GLU A 101 20.07 9.01 17.40
N GLY A 102 21.24 8.76 16.79
CA GLY A 102 22.26 7.85 17.33
C GLY A 102 22.13 6.38 16.92
N LEU A 103 21.16 6.03 16.08
CA LEU A 103 21.00 4.67 15.55
C LEU A 103 21.97 4.45 14.37
N HIS A 104 23.11 3.83 14.67
CA HIS A 104 24.17 3.55 13.68
C HIS A 104 23.92 2.27 12.88
N THR A 105 23.25 1.28 13.48
CA THR A 105 22.89 -0.01 12.87
C THR A 105 21.48 -0.42 13.29
N LEU A 106 20.77 -1.15 12.42
CA LEU A 106 19.38 -1.58 12.63
C LEU A 106 19.26 -2.95 13.35
N ASP A 107 20.37 -3.47 13.87
CA ASP A 107 20.48 -4.78 14.53
C ASP A 107 20.63 -4.72 16.05
N ASP A 108 20.36 -3.57 16.67
CA ASP A 108 20.53 -3.34 18.11
C ASP A 108 19.46 -4.01 19.01
N GLY A 109 18.61 -4.86 18.44
CA GLY A 109 17.54 -5.59 19.13
C GLY A 109 16.21 -4.84 19.25
N ARG A 110 16.12 -3.58 18.79
CA ARG A 110 14.86 -2.81 18.84
C ARG A 110 13.90 -3.08 17.68
N PHE A 111 14.38 -3.75 16.63
CA PHE A 111 13.63 -3.99 15.40
C PHE A 111 13.52 -5.48 15.12
N ALA A 112 12.45 -5.88 14.44
CA ALA A 112 12.30 -7.25 13.97
C ALA A 112 13.21 -7.47 12.76
N LEU A 113 13.96 -8.57 12.76
CA LEU A 113 14.95 -8.92 11.74
C LEU A 113 14.65 -10.28 11.11
N GLY A 114 15.16 -10.49 9.90
CA GLY A 114 15.07 -11.77 9.19
C GLY A 114 14.03 -11.71 8.09
N ASP A 115 13.07 -12.63 8.12
CA ASP A 115 11.99 -12.73 7.14
C ASP A 115 10.75 -11.95 7.61
N VAL A 116 10.88 -10.62 7.60
CA VAL A 116 9.91 -9.68 8.18
C VAL A 116 9.19 -8.84 7.12
N GLY A 117 9.47 -9.08 5.84
CA GLY A 117 8.79 -8.38 4.76
C GLY A 117 7.39 -8.93 4.51
N ALA A 118 6.38 -8.06 4.57
CA ALA A 118 5.06 -8.40 4.07
C ALA A 118 5.13 -8.65 2.55
N ASP A 119 4.37 -9.64 2.06
CA ASP A 119 4.22 -9.87 0.62
C ASP A 119 3.48 -8.69 -0.01
N PRO A 120 4.11 -7.90 -0.89
CA PRO A 120 3.48 -6.74 -1.52
C PRO A 120 2.19 -7.10 -2.28
N SER A 121 2.09 -8.32 -2.80
CA SER A 121 0.91 -8.77 -3.55
C SER A 121 -0.35 -8.86 -2.68
N HIS A 122 -0.22 -9.21 -1.40
CA HIS A 122 -1.33 -9.22 -0.45
C HIS A 122 -1.83 -7.82 -0.12
N LEU A 123 -0.99 -6.81 -0.32
CA LEU A 123 -1.33 -5.40 -0.17
C LEU A 123 -1.87 -4.80 -1.47
N GLY A 124 -2.08 -5.58 -2.53
CA GLY A 124 -2.57 -5.07 -3.82
C GLY A 124 -1.53 -4.32 -4.66
N LEU A 125 -0.24 -4.42 -4.30
CA LEU A 125 0.83 -3.77 -5.05
C LEU A 125 1.12 -4.49 -6.37
N CYS A 126 1.43 -3.69 -7.38
CA CYS A 126 1.61 -4.07 -8.76
C CYS A 126 3.07 -3.94 -9.20
N GLY A 127 3.34 -4.05 -10.51
CA GLY A 127 4.65 -3.70 -11.06
C GLY A 127 5.78 -4.69 -10.77
N LYS A 128 5.44 -5.92 -10.35
CA LYS A 128 6.42 -6.88 -9.83
C LYS A 128 7.12 -6.36 -8.57
N ALA A 129 6.39 -5.64 -7.70
CA ALA A 129 6.82 -5.38 -6.34
C ALA A 129 7.25 -6.71 -5.70
N ALA A 130 8.56 -6.94 -5.65
CA ALA A 130 9.11 -8.19 -5.19
C ALA A 130 9.06 -8.21 -3.66
N PRO A 131 8.76 -9.37 -3.04
CA PRO A 131 8.88 -9.52 -1.61
C PRO A 131 10.27 -9.08 -1.13
N ILE A 132 10.32 -8.37 -0.01
CA ILE A 132 11.58 -7.95 0.60
C ILE A 132 12.17 -9.16 1.31
N GLN A 133 13.08 -9.84 0.62
CA GLN A 133 13.71 -11.06 1.12
C GLN A 133 14.74 -10.76 2.19
N ALA A 134 14.83 -11.70 3.16
CA ALA A 134 15.84 -11.70 4.20
C ALA A 134 17.29 -11.59 3.64
N PRO A 135 18.23 -10.96 4.37
CA PRO A 135 17.99 -10.28 5.65
C PRO A 135 17.25 -8.96 5.43
N ALA A 136 16.19 -8.75 6.19
CA ALA A 136 15.39 -7.54 6.20
C ALA A 136 15.16 -7.09 7.64
N VAL A 137 14.74 -5.84 7.78
CA VAL A 137 14.30 -5.26 9.05
C VAL A 137 12.92 -4.65 8.88
N LEU A 138 12.08 -4.83 9.88
CA LEU A 138 10.80 -4.14 10.01
C LEU A 138 10.92 -3.10 11.13
N ILE A 139 10.69 -1.85 10.77
CA ILE A 139 10.64 -0.71 11.68
C ILE A 139 9.17 -0.30 11.82
N ASP A 140 8.57 -0.66 12.94
CA ASP A 140 7.22 -0.22 13.33
C ASP A 140 7.32 1.07 14.14
N LYS A 141 6.50 2.06 13.78
CA LYS A 141 6.39 3.32 14.50
C LYS A 141 4.95 3.82 14.58
N GLN A 142 4.43 3.91 15.80
CA GLN A 142 3.24 4.70 16.08
C GLN A 142 3.52 6.21 16.03
N ARG A 143 2.59 6.96 15.44
CA ARG A 143 2.67 8.41 15.27
C ARG A 143 1.30 9.06 15.46
N GLU A 144 1.30 10.31 15.91
CA GLU A 144 0.08 11.13 15.91
C GLU A 144 -0.39 11.35 14.46
N GLY A 145 -1.54 10.78 14.11
CA GLY A 145 -2.23 11.00 12.84
C GLY A 145 -3.09 12.27 12.88
N LEU A 146 -3.75 12.56 11.76
CA LEU A 146 -4.68 13.69 11.69
C LEU A 146 -5.95 13.40 12.51
N GLY A 147 -6.27 14.28 13.46
CA GLY A 147 -7.55 14.21 14.19
C GLY A 147 -7.56 13.39 15.49
N ARG A 148 -6.41 13.25 16.17
CA ARG A 148 -6.23 12.51 17.46
C ARG A 148 -6.28 10.98 17.35
N GLN A 149 -6.26 10.43 16.14
CA GLN A 149 -6.09 9.00 15.92
C GLN A 149 -4.62 8.72 15.58
N GLU A 150 -4.06 7.65 16.13
CA GLU A 150 -2.67 7.28 15.86
C GLU A 150 -2.57 6.52 14.54
N ASP A 151 -1.55 6.81 13.76
CA ASP A 151 -1.19 6.04 12.56
C ASP A 151 -0.05 5.10 12.94
N THR A 152 -0.13 3.85 12.44
CA THR A 152 1.01 2.93 12.48
C THR A 152 1.75 3.05 11.16
N VAL A 153 3.06 3.31 11.25
CA VAL A 153 3.96 3.40 10.10
C VAL A 153 4.94 2.24 10.18
N ASP A 154 4.80 1.32 9.22
CA ASP A 154 5.68 0.17 9.09
C ASP A 154 6.60 0.39 7.89
N ILE A 155 7.90 0.24 8.12
CA ILE A 155 8.91 0.34 7.06
C ILE A 155 9.76 -0.91 7.08
N THR A 156 9.60 -1.73 6.04
CA THR A 156 10.49 -2.86 5.79
C THR A 156 11.62 -2.44 4.86
N VAL A 157 12.86 -2.71 5.26
CA VAL A 157 14.08 -2.40 4.49
C VAL A 157 14.94 -3.65 4.32
N GLN A 158 15.51 -3.84 3.14
CA GLN A 158 16.48 -4.91 2.91
C GLN A 158 17.86 -4.56 3.49
N LEU A 159 18.43 -5.51 4.24
CA LEU A 159 19.74 -5.39 4.86
C LEU A 159 20.83 -6.07 4.03
N SER A 160 22.07 -5.64 4.26
CA SER A 160 23.27 -6.26 3.70
C SER A 160 23.46 -7.65 4.29
N PRO A 161 23.73 -8.69 3.47
CA PRO A 161 24.06 -10.02 3.98
C PRO A 161 25.45 -10.05 4.62
N ASP A 162 26.36 -9.16 4.20
CA ASP A 162 27.77 -9.19 4.59
C ASP A 162 28.06 -8.37 5.85
N ILE A 163 27.20 -7.39 6.16
CA ILE A 163 27.34 -6.55 7.34
C ILE A 163 25.97 -6.43 8.01
N TYR A 164 25.80 -7.17 9.09
CA TYR A 164 24.56 -7.25 9.84
C TYR A 164 24.10 -5.85 10.29
N GLY A 165 22.79 -5.61 10.28
CA GLY A 165 22.20 -4.33 10.67
C GLY A 165 22.37 -3.16 9.69
N ASN A 166 23.13 -3.31 8.60
CA ASN A 166 23.33 -2.24 7.62
C ASN A 166 22.37 -2.33 6.43
N ILE A 167 21.81 -1.21 6.02
CA ILE A 167 21.01 -1.10 4.79
C ILE A 167 21.92 -1.36 3.58
N ARG A 168 21.44 -2.14 2.60
CA ARG A 168 22.17 -2.36 1.34
C ARG A 168 22.47 -1.04 0.62
N PRO A 169 23.60 -0.90 -0.11
CA PRO A 169 23.90 0.30 -0.88
C PRO A 169 22.74 0.76 -1.77
N THR A 170 22.04 -0.21 -2.36
CA THR A 170 20.71 -0.01 -2.93
C THR A 170 19.74 -1.03 -2.33
N THR A 171 18.60 -0.56 -1.84
CA THR A 171 17.63 -1.36 -1.11
C THR A 171 16.23 -1.21 -1.70
N SER A 172 15.48 -2.30 -1.69
CA SER A 172 14.03 -2.25 -1.81
C SER A 172 13.42 -1.89 -0.46
N VAL A 173 12.35 -1.11 -0.49
CA VAL A 173 11.62 -0.65 0.69
C VAL A 173 10.14 -0.85 0.47
N LEU A 174 9.44 -1.28 1.52
CA LEU A 174 8.00 -1.29 1.62
C LEU A 174 7.65 -0.37 2.78
N LEU A 175 6.85 0.66 2.51
CA LEU A 175 6.28 1.55 3.50
C LEU A 175 4.78 1.34 3.51
N THR A 176 4.22 1.03 4.68
CA THR A 176 2.79 0.96 4.90
C THR A 176 2.37 1.91 6.01
N VAL A 177 1.21 2.54 5.83
CA VAL A 177 0.54 3.34 6.85
C VAL A 177 -0.86 2.78 7.05
N SER A 178 -1.19 2.44 8.28
CA SER A 178 -2.53 1.99 8.69
C SER A 178 -3.06 2.86 9.81
N GLU A 179 -4.39 3.01 9.85
CA GLU A 179 -5.03 3.68 10.99
C GLU A 179 -5.01 2.74 12.19
N SER A 180 -4.55 3.20 13.35
CA SER A 180 -4.55 2.35 14.54
C SER A 180 -5.98 1.99 14.95
N PRO A 181 -6.22 0.75 15.43
CA PRO A 181 -7.47 0.38 16.07
C PRO A 181 -7.78 1.38 17.19
N ARG A 182 -9.03 1.88 17.25
CA ARG A 182 -9.45 2.66 18.42
C ARG A 182 -9.43 1.74 19.65
N PRO A 183 -8.88 2.20 20.78
CA PRO A 183 -8.88 1.43 22.03
C PRO A 183 -10.30 1.17 22.55
#